data_AF-A0A2V5YC07-F1
#
_entry.id   AF-A0A2V5YC07-F1
#
_cell.length_a   1.000
_cell.length_b   1.000
_cell.length_c   1.000
_cell.angle_alpha   90.00
_cell.angle_beta   90.00
_cell.angle_gamma   90.00
#
_symmetry.space_group_name_H-M   'P 1'
#
loop_
_entity.id
_entity.type
_entity.pdbx_description
1 polymer ?
#
loop_
_entity_poly.entity_id
_entity_poly.type
_entity_poly.pdbx_seq_one_letter_code
_entity_poly.pdbx_strand_id
1 'polypeptide(L)'
;MKILRILGMFLVAGCCVAAEPTWNPADALKEAEQDIRTGHIKFYWSGSVASMPVGVPIEVAKKYPKADAGVGCVTNDVPLRERQEEYARRYNAKIFAYISQKH
;
A
#
# COMPACT_ATOMS: atom_id res chain seq x y z
N MET A 1 28.14 -13.88 -35.91
CA MET A 1 27.13 -14.74 -35.26
C MET A 1 27.78 -16.00 -34.73
N LYS A 2 27.93 -16.15 -33.41
CA LYS A 2 27.62 -17.38 -32.65
C LYS A 2 28.09 -17.21 -31.19
N ILE A 3 27.17 -16.65 -30.42
CA ILE A 3 26.82 -17.08 -29.07
C ILE A 3 27.97 -16.98 -28.07
N LEU A 4 28.13 -15.77 -27.53
CA LEU A 4 28.57 -15.49 -26.17
C LEU A 4 27.75 -16.37 -25.21
N ARG A 5 28.24 -17.59 -24.95
CA ARG A 5 27.82 -18.41 -23.81
C ARG A 5 28.58 -17.88 -22.60
N ILE A 6 27.94 -17.94 -21.44
CA ILE A 6 28.48 -17.59 -20.11
C ILE A 6 28.23 -16.12 -19.72
N LEU A 7 26.97 -15.81 -19.41
CA LEU A 7 26.66 -14.97 -18.24
C LEU A 7 25.31 -15.42 -17.68
N GLY A 8 25.31 -16.65 -17.19
CA GLY A 8 24.26 -17.17 -16.33
C GLY A 8 24.45 -16.60 -14.93
N MET A 9 23.89 -15.43 -14.67
CA MET A 9 23.55 -15.03 -13.31
C MET A 9 22.04 -14.91 -13.28
N PHE A 10 21.43 -16.02 -12.87
CA PHE A 10 20.01 -16.14 -12.59
C PHE A 10 19.61 -14.95 -11.69
N LEU A 11 18.92 -13.99 -12.30
CA LEU A 11 18.17 -12.97 -11.60
C LEU A 11 17.03 -13.70 -10.91
N VAL A 12 17.28 -14.27 -9.73
CA VAL A 12 16.21 -14.73 -8.84
C VAL A 12 15.57 -13.47 -8.29
N ALA A 13 14.74 -12.84 -9.12
CA ALA A 13 13.72 -11.93 -8.67
C ALA A 13 12.77 -12.78 -7.82
N GLY A 14 13.11 -12.92 -6.54
CA GLY A 14 12.18 -13.44 -5.56
C GLY A 14 10.95 -12.56 -5.65
N CYS A 15 9.87 -13.08 -6.22
CA CYS A 15 8.56 -12.51 -6.06
C CYS A 15 8.25 -12.58 -4.57
N CYS A 16 8.67 -11.57 -3.82
CA CYS A 16 8.10 -11.26 -2.53
C CYS A 16 6.66 -10.89 -2.83
N VAL A 17 5.79 -11.91 -2.87
CA VAL A 17 4.35 -11.70 -2.77
C VAL A 17 4.19 -11.03 -1.42
N ALA A 18 4.01 -9.71 -1.43
CA ALA A 18 3.79 -8.95 -0.20
C ALA A 18 2.61 -9.62 0.49
N ALA A 19 2.86 -10.21 1.67
CA ALA A 19 1.81 -10.83 2.44
C ALA A 19 0.70 -9.80 2.63
N GLU A 20 -0.55 -10.22 2.45
CA GLU A 20 -1.68 -9.33 2.68
C GLU A 20 -1.58 -8.75 4.10
N PRO A 21 -1.89 -7.45 4.30
CA PRO A 21 -1.83 -6.86 5.63
C PRO A 21 -2.68 -7.68 6.60
N THR A 22 -2.18 -7.85 7.82
CA THR A 22 -2.93 -8.52 8.92
C THR A 22 -4.21 -7.77 9.30
N TRP A 23 -4.41 -6.57 8.74
CA TRP A 23 -5.44 -5.59 9.10
C TRP A 23 -5.45 -5.24 10.58
N ASN A 24 -4.33 -5.49 11.27
CA ASN A 24 -4.12 -5.05 12.64
C ASN A 24 -3.71 -3.57 12.61
N PRO A 25 -4.49 -2.65 13.20
CA PRO A 25 -4.16 -1.22 13.20
C PRO A 25 -2.78 -0.87 13.78
N ALA A 26 -2.20 -1.74 14.62
CA ALA A 26 -0.85 -1.55 15.15
C ALA A 26 0.25 -1.75 14.09
N ASP A 27 0.00 -2.58 13.07
CA ASP A 27 0.98 -2.85 12.01
C ASP A 27 0.96 -1.75 10.93
N ALA A 28 -0.14 -0.99 10.80
CA ALA A 28 -0.26 0.12 9.87
C ALA A 28 0.83 1.18 10.04
N LEU A 29 1.18 1.50 11.29
CA LEU A 29 2.22 2.49 11.59
C LEU A 29 3.62 1.93 11.26
N LYS A 30 3.87 0.66 11.57
CA LYS A 30 5.15 0.01 11.26
C LYS A 30 5.37 -0.07 9.75
N GLU A 31 4.32 -0.41 8.99
CA GLU A 31 4.35 -0.41 7.54
C GLU A 31 4.64 0.99 7.00
N ALA A 32 3.91 2.01 7.46
CA ALA A 32 4.12 3.39 7.02
C ALA A 32 5.57 3.86 7.29
N GLU A 33 6.13 3.54 8.46
CA GLU A 33 7.52 3.86 8.78
C GLU A 33 8.52 3.12 7.88
N GLN A 34 8.27 1.83 7.60
CA GLN A 34 9.11 1.05 6.69
C GLN A 34 9.04 1.60 5.25
N ASP A 35 7.86 1.92 4.76
CA ASP A 35 7.66 2.48 3.42
C ASP A 35 8.28 3.89 3.30
N ILE A 36 8.21 4.71 4.37
CA ILE A 36 8.94 5.97 4.45
C ILE A 36 10.45 5.76 4.36
N ARG A 37 11.01 4.80 5.11
CA ARG A 37 12.46 4.52 5.10
C ARG A 37 12.94 3.98 3.76
N THR A 38 12.12 3.16 3.10
CA THR A 38 12.48 2.47 1.85
C THR A 38 12.06 3.22 0.59
N GLY A 39 11.29 4.31 0.73
CA GLY A 39 10.78 5.09 -0.37
C GLY A 39 9.58 4.48 -1.11
N HIS A 40 9.01 3.38 -0.59
CA HIS A 40 7.86 2.69 -1.19
C HIS A 40 6.52 3.32 -0.77
N ILE A 41 6.40 4.63 -0.97
CA ILE A 41 5.20 5.38 -0.59
C ILE A 41 4.01 4.95 -1.45
N LYS A 42 2.87 4.68 -0.80
CA LYS A 42 1.57 4.39 -1.42
C LYS A 42 0.44 5.03 -0.60
N PHE A 43 -0.78 4.96 -1.10
CA PHE A 43 -1.98 5.26 -0.30
C PHE A 43 -2.97 4.11 -0.38
N TYR A 44 -3.60 3.82 0.76
CA TYR A 44 -4.70 2.87 0.83
C TYR A 44 -6.03 3.54 0.44
N TRP A 45 -6.79 2.82 -0.38
CA TRP A 45 -8.11 3.23 -0.85
C TRP A 45 -9.13 2.21 -0.36
N SER A 46 -10.31 2.69 0.02
CA SER A 46 -11.43 1.85 0.46
C SER A 46 -12.71 2.31 -0.25
N GLY A 47 -13.60 1.35 -0.50
CA GLY A 47 -14.92 1.60 -1.07
C GLY A 47 -15.35 0.46 -1.99
N SER A 48 -16.66 0.21 -1.98
CA SER A 48 -17.29 -0.91 -2.70
C SER A 48 -17.64 -0.56 -4.15
N VAL A 49 -18.42 0.51 -4.35
CA VAL A 49 -18.86 0.97 -5.68
C VAL A 49 -17.86 1.97 -6.28
N ALA A 50 -17.32 2.85 -5.43
CA ALA A 50 -16.24 3.77 -5.78
C ALA A 50 -15.24 3.75 -4.62
N SER A 51 -13.97 3.48 -4.93
CA SER A 51 -12.90 3.53 -3.93
C SER A 51 -12.39 4.96 -3.79
N MET A 52 -12.25 5.44 -2.55
CA MET A 52 -11.68 6.74 -2.22
C MET A 52 -10.44 6.56 -1.34
N PRO A 53 -9.45 7.46 -1.42
CA PRO A 53 -8.31 7.43 -0.53
C PRO A 53 -8.77 7.75 0.89
N VAL A 54 -8.45 6.88 1.84
CA VAL A 54 -8.94 7.01 3.21
C VAL A 54 -8.23 8.17 3.91
N GLY A 55 -8.98 9.22 4.25
CA GLY A 55 -8.49 10.35 5.06
C GLY A 55 -7.45 11.26 4.39
N VAL A 56 -7.28 11.21 3.07
CA VAL A 56 -6.28 12.00 2.33
C VAL A 56 -6.94 12.68 1.12
N PRO A 57 -6.57 13.92 0.75
CA PRO A 57 -7.08 14.55 -0.45
C PRO A 57 -6.78 13.71 -1.71
N ILE A 58 -7.80 13.49 -2.54
CA ILE A 58 -7.68 12.68 -3.76
C ILE A 58 -6.60 13.19 -4.72
N GLU A 59 -6.47 14.51 -4.81
CA GLU A 59 -5.47 15.20 -5.64
C GLU A 59 -4.03 14.89 -5.22
N VAL A 60 -3.82 14.57 -3.94
CA VAL A 60 -2.53 14.14 -3.42
C VAL A 60 -2.37 12.64 -3.65
N ALA A 61 -3.36 11.85 -3.25
CA ALA A 61 -3.27 10.39 -3.27
C ALA A 61 -3.07 9.82 -4.69
N LYS A 62 -3.69 10.43 -5.71
CA LYS A 62 -3.58 9.98 -7.12
C LYS A 62 -2.18 10.09 -7.72
N LYS A 63 -1.26 10.80 -7.05
CA LYS A 63 0.14 10.94 -7.50
C LYS A 63 1.03 9.76 -7.08
N TYR A 64 0.50 8.84 -6.27
CA TYR A 64 1.24 7.72 -5.68
C TYR A 64 0.55 6.39 -6.03
N PRO A 65 1.27 5.26 -5.92
CA PRO A 65 0.68 3.92 -6.03
C PRO A 65 -0.55 3.75 -5.13
N LYS A 66 -1.56 3.05 -5.66
CA LYS A 66 -2.77 2.65 -4.95
C LYS A 66 -2.57 1.28 -4.30
N ALA A 67 -2.98 1.16 -3.04
CA ALA A 67 -3.18 -0.12 -2.37
C ALA A 67 -4.66 -0.26 -1.97
N ASP A 68 -5.20 -1.46 -2.06
CA ASP A 68 -6.62 -1.72 -1.77
C ASP A 68 -6.79 -2.16 -0.30
N ALA A 69 -7.58 -1.41 0.46
CA ALA A 69 -8.01 -1.74 1.81
C ALA A 69 -9.51 -2.07 1.80
N GLY A 70 -9.86 -3.16 1.12
CA GLY A 70 -11.26 -3.58 0.94
C GLY A 70 -11.92 -3.06 -0.33
N VAL A 71 -11.19 -3.00 -1.45
CA VAL A 71 -11.77 -2.69 -2.77
C VAL A 71 -12.23 -3.99 -3.42
N GLY A 72 -13.55 -4.16 -3.53
CA GLY A 72 -14.16 -5.37 -4.08
C GLY A 72 -15.66 -5.44 -3.80
N CYS A 73 -16.39 -6.20 -4.62
CA CYS A 73 -17.84 -6.32 -4.56
C CYS A 73 -18.29 -6.91 -3.21
N VAL A 74 -18.76 -6.02 -2.32
CA VAL A 74 -19.56 -6.34 -1.13
C VAL A 74 -18.84 -7.26 -0.12
N THR A 75 -17.95 -6.67 0.69
CA THR A 75 -17.54 -7.31 1.94
C THR A 75 -18.71 -7.30 2.92
N ASN A 76 -19.47 -8.39 2.98
CA ASN A 76 -20.50 -8.59 4.02
C ASN A 76 -19.89 -8.70 5.43
N ASP A 77 -18.57 -8.88 5.52
CA ASP A 77 -17.80 -8.86 6.76
C ASP A 77 -17.53 -7.41 7.22
N VAL A 78 -18.52 -6.83 7.91
CA VAL A 78 -18.42 -5.48 8.48
C VAL A 78 -17.21 -5.32 9.42
N PRO A 79 -16.92 -6.26 10.35
CA PRO A 79 -15.72 -6.18 11.18
C PRO A 79 -14.41 -6.15 10.41
N LEU A 80 -14.28 -6.89 9.31
CA LEU A 80 -13.09 -6.82 8.45
C LEU A 80 -12.97 -5.45 7.77
N ARG A 81 -14.08 -4.93 7.24
CA ARG A 81 -14.11 -3.60 6.59
C ARG A 81 -13.67 -2.50 7.55
N GLU A 82 -14.18 -2.51 8.78
CA GLU A 82 -13.79 -1.53 9.80
C GLU A 82 -12.30 -1.61 10.14
N ARG A 83 -11.75 -2.83 10.24
CA ARG A 83 -10.31 -3.03 10.46
C ARG A 83 -9.47 -2.53 9.27
N GLN A 84 -9.91 -2.78 8.05
CA GLN A 84 -9.25 -2.29 6.83
C GLN A 84 -9.28 -0.75 6.74
N GLU A 85 -10.41 -0.13 7.02
CA GLU A 85 -10.55 1.33 7.04
C GLU A 85 -9.71 1.98 8.15
N GLU A 86 -9.70 1.40 9.35
CA GLU A 86 -8.84 1.86 10.46
C GLU A 86 -7.36 1.74 10.12
N TYR A 87 -6.95 0.60 9.55
CA TYR A 87 -5.60 0.37 9.08
C TYR A 87 -5.19 1.43 8.06
N ALA A 88 -6.00 1.59 7.01
CA ALA A 88 -5.78 2.56 5.93
C ALA A 88 -5.68 3.99 6.48
N ARG A 89 -6.56 4.39 7.40
CA ARG A 89 -6.53 5.72 8.01
C ARG A 89 -5.22 5.99 8.75
N ARG A 90 -4.76 5.05 9.59
CA ARG A 90 -3.51 5.21 10.35
C ARG A 90 -2.29 5.29 9.45
N TYR A 91 -2.21 4.38 8.48
CA TYR A 91 -1.12 4.36 7.51
C TYR A 91 -1.10 5.67 6.70
N ASN A 92 -2.23 6.02 6.08
CA ASN A 92 -2.34 7.17 5.20
C ASN A 92 -2.07 8.48 5.94
N ALA A 93 -2.52 8.63 7.19
CA ALA A 93 -2.26 9.81 7.99
C ALA A 93 -0.75 10.02 8.22
N LYS A 94 -0.01 8.95 8.52
CA LYS A 94 1.44 9.00 8.72
C LYS A 94 2.18 9.37 7.43
N ILE A 95 1.82 8.73 6.32
CA ILE A 95 2.39 9.03 5.00
C ILE A 95 2.09 10.47 4.58
N PHE A 96 0.84 10.90 4.72
CA PHE A 96 0.41 12.24 4.32
C PHE A 96 1.15 13.33 5.12
N ALA A 97 1.31 13.14 6.43
CA ALA A 97 2.12 14.03 7.26
C ALA A 97 3.57 14.11 6.77
N TYR A 98 4.20 12.96 6.47
CA TYR A 98 5.58 12.90 5.97
C TYR A 98 5.77 13.64 4.65
N ILE A 99 4.91 13.39 3.65
CA ILE A 99 5.06 14.03 2.34
C ILE A 99 4.72 15.53 2.40
N SER A 100 3.81 15.95 3.28
CA SER A 100 3.43 17.35 3.43
C SER A 100 4.54 18.21 4.04
N GLN A 101 5.48 17.60 4.78
CA GLN A 101 6.65 18.29 5.34
C GLN A 101 7.82 18.42 4.35
N LYS A 102 7.80 17.67 3.24
CA LYS A 102 8.84 17.71 2.21
C LYS A 102 8.61 18.78 1.13
N HIS A 103 7.45 19.43 1.15
CA HIS A 103 7.06 20.52 0.25
C HIS A 103 7.17 21.86 0.98
#